data_AF-A0A4U6CYJ1-F1
#
_entry.id   AF-A0A4U6CYJ1-F1
#
_cell.length_a   1.000
_cell.length_b   1.000
_cell.length_c   1.000
_cell.angle_alpha   90.00
_cell.angle_beta   90.00
_cell.angle_gamma   90.00
#
_symmetry.space_group_name_H-M   'P 1'
#
loop_
_entity.id
_entity.type
_entity.pdbx_description
1 polymer ?
#
loop_
_entity_poly.entity_id
_entity_poly.type
_entity_poly.pdbx_seq_one_letter_code
_entity_poly.pdbx_strand_id
1 'polypeptide(L)' 'MKTDIENLSKIQDLLLKYKMEIELSSMTPLTKKIYTDHAHNFVRWVSNDFAPGSRLKKA' A
#
# COMPACT_ATOMS: atom_id res chain seq x y z
N MET A 1 6.93 6.74 -7.47
CA MET A 1 5.95 7.71 -7.92
C MET A 1 5.76 8.68 -6.77
N LYS A 2 5.68 9.98 -7.02
CA LYS A 2 5.32 10.97 -6.00
C LYS A 2 4.03 11.63 -6.44
N THR A 3 3.21 12.05 -5.49
CA THR A 3 1.96 12.76 -5.78
C THR A 3 1.76 13.88 -4.77
N ASP A 4 0.79 14.75 -5.02
CA ASP A 4 0.42 15.84 -4.12
C ASP A 4 -0.42 15.34 -2.92
N ILE A 5 -0.63 16.21 -1.94
CA ILE A 5 -1.30 15.88 -0.67
C ILE A 5 -2.75 15.45 -0.90
N GLU A 6 -3.45 16.08 -1.85
CA GLU A 6 -4.85 15.76 -2.14
C GLU A 6 -4.99 14.36 -2.72
N ASN A 7 -4.15 14.00 -3.67
CA ASN A 7 -4.10 12.68 -4.25
C ASN A 7 -3.61 11.64 -3.25
N LEU A 8 -2.66 11.98 -2.36
CA LEU A 8 -2.21 11.08 -1.31
C LEU A 8 -3.35 10.72 -0.34
N SER A 9 -4.14 11.70 0.08
CA SER A 9 -5.30 11.46 0.95
C SER A 9 -6.33 10.52 0.29
N LYS A 10 -6.66 10.76 -0.99
CA LYS A 10 -7.57 9.88 -1.75
C LYS A 10 -7.03 8.46 -1.89
N ILE A 11 -5.72 8.32 -2.13
CA ILE A 11 -5.06 7.01 -2.25
C ILE A 11 -5.11 6.24 -0.91
N GLN A 12 -4.95 6.92 0.22
CA GLN A 12 -5.07 6.30 1.54
C GLN A 12 -6.51 5.81 1.81
N ASP A 13 -7.53 6.60 1.45
CA ASP A 13 -8.93 6.18 1.56
C ASP A 13 -9.24 4.97 0.65
N LEU A 14 -8.70 4.98 -0.58
CA LEU A 14 -8.83 3.86 -1.50
C LEU A 14 -8.11 2.60 -0.99
N LEU A 15 -6.95 2.74 -0.34
CA LEU A 15 -6.24 1.62 0.28
C LEU A 15 -7.10 0.96 1.38
N LEU A 16 -7.81 1.75 2.18
CA LEU A 16 -8.70 1.21 3.22
C LEU A 16 -9.83 0.38 2.60
N LYS A 17 -10.51 0.92 1.58
CA LYS A 17 -11.58 0.22 0.85
C LYS A 17 -11.07 -1.05 0.19
N TYR A 18 -9.93 -0.97 -0.48
CA TYR A 18 -9.29 -2.11 -1.12
C TYR A 18 -8.96 -3.24 -0.14
N LYS A 19 -8.46 -2.92 1.06
CA LYS A 19 -8.23 -3.92 2.11
C LYS A 19 -9.53 -4.61 2.53
N MET A 20 -10.63 -3.87 2.66
CA MET A 20 -11.94 -4.46 2.97
C MET A 20 -12.40 -5.41 1.84
N GLU A 21 -12.25 -5.03 0.57
CA GLU A 21 -12.58 -5.89 -0.56
C GLU A 21 -11.74 -7.18 -0.59
N ILE A 22 -10.44 -7.08 -0.28
CA ILE A 22 -9.58 -8.26 -0.12
C ILE A 22 -10.10 -9.15 1.00
N GLU A 23 -10.42 -8.59 2.17
CA GLU A 23 -10.89 -9.39 3.31
C GLU A 23 -12.22 -10.08 3.03
N LEU A 24 -13.13 -9.46 2.29
CA LEU A 24 -14.42 -10.03 1.91
C LEU A 24 -14.33 -11.03 0.74
N SER A 25 -13.20 -11.07 0.03
CA SER A 25 -13.02 -11.99 -1.10
C SER A 25 -12.87 -13.46 -0.66
N SER A 26 -13.16 -14.38 -1.58
CA SER A 26 -12.93 -15.82 -1.42
C SER A 26 -11.47 -16.25 -1.65
N MET A 27 -10.52 -15.31 -1.62
CA MET A 27 -9.10 -15.59 -1.82
C MET A 27 -8.49 -16.32 -0.63
N THR A 28 -7.40 -17.06 -0.86
CA THR A 28 -6.65 -17.70 0.23
C THR A 28 -6.03 -16.66 1.16
N PRO A 29 -5.81 -16.97 2.44
CA PRO A 29 -5.15 -16.05 3.38
C PRO A 29 -3.78 -15.54 2.89
N LEU A 30 -3.00 -16.42 2.25
CA LEU A 30 -1.71 -16.04 1.68
C LEU A 30 -1.87 -15.01 0.56
N THR A 31 -2.83 -15.24 -0.35
CA THR A 31 -3.14 -14.30 -1.43
C THR A 31 -3.58 -12.95 -0.87
N LYS A 32 -4.49 -12.92 0.11
CA LYS A 32 -4.94 -11.68 0.77
C LYS A 32 -3.77 -10.89 1.37
N LYS A 33 -2.87 -11.58 2.06
CA LYS A 33 -1.66 -10.99 2.64
C LYS A 33 -0.76 -10.37 1.57
N ILE A 34 -0.48 -11.11 0.49
CA ILE A 34 0.37 -10.63 -0.62
C ILE A 34 -0.20 -9.34 -1.21
N TYR A 35 -1.48 -9.33 -1.60
CA TYR A 35 -2.10 -8.14 -2.18
C TYR A 35 -2.12 -6.94 -1.21
N THR A 36 -2.38 -7.20 0.06
CA THR A 36 -2.36 -6.16 1.11
C THR A 36 -0.97 -5.56 1.28
N ASP A 37 0.06 -6.39 1.36
CA ASP A 37 1.46 -5.98 1.52
C ASP A 37 1.93 -5.15 0.31
N HIS A 38 1.62 -5.59 -0.91
CA HIS A 38 1.99 -4.86 -2.13
C HIS A 38 1.29 -3.50 -2.24
N ALA A 39 -0.01 -3.43 -1.97
CA ALA A 39 -0.74 -2.16 -2.00
C ALA A 39 -0.24 -1.20 -0.92
N HIS A 40 0.05 -1.69 0.28
CA HIS A 40 0.64 -0.88 1.34
C HIS A 40 2.01 -0.32 0.94
N ASN A 41 2.89 -1.15 0.37
CA ASN A 41 4.19 -0.72 -0.11
C ASN A 41 4.09 0.30 -1.26
N PHE A 42 3.10 0.16 -2.14
CA PHE A 42 2.81 1.16 -3.18
C PHE A 42 2.45 2.52 -2.55
N VAL A 43 1.56 2.55 -1.55
CA VAL A 43 1.20 3.81 -0.87
C VAL A 43 2.41 4.42 -0.16
N ARG A 44 3.25 3.61 0.50
CA ARG A 44 4.51 4.10 1.09
C ARG A 44 5.47 4.70 0.07
N TRP A 45 5.49 4.17 -1.15
CA TRP A 45 6.28 4.74 -2.23
C TRP A 45 5.72 6.09 -2.69
N VAL A 46 4.40 6.18 -2.82
CA VAL A 46 3.68 7.38 -3.22
C VAL A 46 3.78 8.50 -2.17
N SER A 47 3.79 8.15 -0.88
CA SER A 47 3.94 9.09 0.25
C SER A 47 5.38 9.56 0.48
N ASN A 48 6.34 9.04 -0.30
CA ASN A 48 7.77 9.30 -0.13
C ASN A 48 8.35 8.73 1.20
N ASP A 49 7.64 7.83 1.89
CA ASP A 49 8.11 7.09 3.07
C ASP A 49 9.06 5.94 2.71
N PHE A 50 9.09 5.54 1.44
CA PHE A 50 9.92 4.46 0.93
C PHE A 50 10.28 4.69 -0.55
N ALA A 51 11.46 4.22 -0.96
CA ALA A 51 11.83 4.13 -2.37
C ALA A 51 12.13 2.66 -2.73
N PRO A 52 11.57 2.10 -3.82
CA PRO A 52 11.91 0.77 -4.30
C PRO A 52 13.44 0.63 -4.47
N GLY A 53 14.00 -0.45 -3.92
CA GLY A 53 15.45 -0.68 -3.92
C GLY A 53 16.23 0.07 -2.84
N SER A 54 15.60 0.97 -2.07
CA SER A 54 16.25 1.58 -0.91
C SER A 54 16.39 0.53 0.21
N ARG A 55 17.60 0.42 0.78
CA ARG A 55 17.81 -0.33 2.02
C ARG A 55 17.34 0.55 3.17
N LEU A 56 16.67 -0.04 4.16
CA LEU A 56 16.48 0.61 5.46
C LEU A 56 17.87 1.06 5.93
N LYS A 57 18.05 2.36 6.19
CA LYS A 57 19.26 2.83 6.87
C LYS A 57 19.34 2.01 8.15
N LYS A 58 20.43 1.25 8.33
CA LYS A 58 20.73 0.66 9.63
C LYS A 58 20.76 1.83 10.62
N ALA A 59 19.88 1.75 11.62
CA ALA A 59 19.91 2.63 12.78
C ALA A 59 21.24 2.44 13.53
#